data_AF-A0A4Z2CUR8-F1
#
_entry.id   AF-A0A4Z2CUR8-F1
#
_cell.length_a   1.000
_cell.length_b   1.000
_cell.length_c   1.000
_cell.angle_alpha   90.00
_cell.angle_beta   90.00
_cell.angle_gamma   90.00
#
_symmetry.space_group_name_H-M   'P 1'
#
loop_
_entity.id
_entity.type
_entity.pdbx_description
1 polymer ?
#
loop_
_entity_poly.entity_id
_entity_poly.type
_entity_poly.pdbx_seq_one_letter_code
_entity_poly.pdbx_strand_id
1 'polypeptide(L)'
;MNEQYSSVEASELPNDNHLTNHQVLSSNIDGVTCRFIEILDMETTNMQMFEKHVKPLVKAFLAGYNACIMCYGEFKSELNCLLNGLHADKDGILNLIVIEIIRNISYGDINVDSMKDALSFNSFVLENEGFSDLLKESGLKSNIMRIAFTINDGYLLEKSK
;
A
#
# COMPACT_ATOMS: atom_id res chain seq x y z
N MET A 1 9.10 34.93 10.91
CA MET A 1 9.07 34.85 9.44
C MET A 1 7.79 34.13 9.11
N ASN A 2 6.81 34.83 8.55
CA ASN A 2 5.48 34.29 8.27
C ASN A 2 5.49 33.58 6.93
N GLU A 3 5.21 32.28 6.90
CA GLU A 3 4.97 31.53 5.66
C GLU A 3 3.52 31.77 5.24
N GLN A 4 3.35 32.42 4.09
CA GLN A 4 2.05 32.59 3.44
C GLN A 4 1.68 31.30 2.71
N TYR A 5 0.63 30.63 3.17
CA TYR A 5 -0.02 29.54 2.43
C TYR A 5 -0.69 30.13 1.18
N SER A 6 -0.24 29.67 0.00
CA SER A 6 -0.86 30.03 -1.29
C SER A 6 -2.09 29.16 -1.53
N SER A 7 -3.20 29.81 -1.86
CA SER A 7 -4.51 29.23 -2.14
C SER A 7 -4.50 28.29 -3.36
N VAL A 8 -5.24 27.18 -3.25
CA VAL A 8 -5.54 26.26 -4.36
C VAL A 8 -6.62 26.88 -5.24
N GLU A 9 -6.30 27.19 -6.50
CA GLU A 9 -7.29 27.63 -7.49
C GLU A 9 -7.72 26.46 -8.39
N ALA A 10 -9.01 26.14 -8.36
CA ALA A 10 -9.64 25.25 -9.32
C ALA A 10 -10.01 26.05 -10.58
N SER A 11 -9.54 25.63 -11.75
CA SER A 11 -9.98 26.18 -13.04
C SER A 11 -11.08 25.30 -13.64
N GLU A 12 -12.23 25.91 -13.95
CA GLU A 12 -13.34 25.25 -14.65
C GLU A 12 -13.20 25.43 -16.17
N LEU A 13 -13.28 24.33 -16.92
CA LEU A 13 -13.47 24.33 -18.38
C LEU A 13 -14.63 23.38 -18.75
N PRO A 14 -15.39 23.66 -19.82
CA PRO A 14 -16.74 23.13 -20.01
C PRO A 14 -16.79 21.73 -20.62
N ASN A 15 -17.88 21.03 -20.24
CA ASN A 15 -18.29 19.66 -20.51
C ASN A 15 -18.14 19.17 -21.97
N ASP A 16 -17.58 17.96 -22.13
CA ASP A 16 -18.12 16.95 -23.04
C ASP A 16 -17.83 15.51 -22.55
N ASN A 17 -18.71 14.59 -22.93
CA ASN A 17 -19.13 13.38 -22.21
C ASN A 17 -18.11 12.21 -22.05
N HIS A 18 -18.24 11.53 -20.90
CA HIS A 18 -18.06 10.07 -20.67
C HIS A 18 -16.65 9.45 -20.63
N LEU A 19 -15.71 10.10 -19.95
CA LEU A 19 -14.63 9.41 -19.22
C LEU A 19 -14.57 10.05 -17.82
N THR A 20 -14.53 9.24 -16.76
CA THR A 20 -14.52 9.72 -15.37
C THR A 20 -13.43 10.79 -15.18
N ASN A 21 -13.85 12.04 -14.94
CA ASN A 21 -12.99 13.18 -14.63
C ASN A 21 -12.21 12.88 -13.33
N HIS A 22 -11.07 12.20 -13.43
CA HIS A 22 -10.04 12.32 -12.42
C HIS A 22 -9.49 13.73 -12.57
N GLN A 23 -10.00 14.66 -11.76
CA GLN A 23 -9.49 16.02 -11.69
C GLN A 23 -8.02 15.93 -11.29
N VAL A 24 -7.13 16.06 -12.27
CA VAL A 24 -5.70 15.90 -12.07
C VAL A 24 -5.23 17.07 -11.22
N LEU A 25 -4.89 16.80 -9.96
CA LEU A 25 -4.45 17.83 -9.03
C LEU A 25 -3.00 18.21 -9.37
N SER A 26 -2.78 19.50 -9.59
CA SER A 26 -1.46 20.08 -9.81
C SER A 26 -0.96 20.73 -8.53
N SER A 27 0.19 20.28 -8.03
CA SER A 27 0.95 21.01 -7.00
C SER A 27 2.12 21.73 -7.67
N ASN A 28 2.29 23.02 -7.36
CA ASN A 28 3.43 23.81 -7.80
C ASN A 28 4.40 23.96 -6.63
N ILE A 29 5.54 23.27 -6.70
CA ILE A 29 6.60 23.32 -5.69
C ILE A 29 7.84 23.84 -6.42
N ASP A 30 8.33 25.02 -6.02
CA ASP A 30 9.52 25.66 -6.59
C ASP A 30 9.53 25.78 -8.13
N GLY A 31 8.36 26.01 -8.73
CA GLY A 31 8.20 26.12 -10.18
C GLY A 31 8.05 24.78 -10.92
N VAL A 32 8.08 23.65 -10.20
CA VAL A 32 7.81 22.32 -10.74
C VAL A 32 6.34 21.97 -10.52
N THR A 33 5.65 21.60 -11.59
CA THR A 33 4.27 21.12 -11.52
C THR A 33 4.24 19.59 -11.52
N CYS A 34 3.79 19.01 -10.41
CA CYS A 34 3.54 17.58 -10.29
C CYS A 34 2.05 17.28 -10.43
N ARG A 35 1.71 16.16 -11.06
CA ARG A 35 0.33 15.72 -11.31
C ARG A 35 0.08 14.40 -10.61
N PHE A 36 -0.95 14.36 -9.77
CA PHE A 36 -1.34 13.17 -9.02
C PHE A 36 -2.83 12.89 -9.22
N ILE A 37 -3.22 11.62 -9.03
CA ILE A 37 -4.64 11.22 -8.97
C ILE A 37 -5.30 11.90 -7.78
N GLU A 38 -4.57 12.02 -6.66
CA GLU A 38 -5.01 12.68 -5.45
C GLU A 38 -3.81 13.19 -4.66
N ILE A 39 -4.00 14.30 -3.95
CA ILE A 39 -3.05 14.85 -2.99
C ILE A 39 -3.78 14.83 -1.65
N LEU A 40 -3.24 14.08 -0.70
CA LEU A 40 -3.77 13.96 0.65
C LEU A 40 -3.04 14.95 1.55
N ASP A 41 -3.79 15.66 2.39
CA ASP A 41 -3.27 16.62 3.35
C ASP A 41 -3.17 16.02 4.76
N MET A 42 -2.72 16.83 5.72
CA MET A 42 -2.56 16.42 7.12
C MET A 42 -3.89 16.15 7.84
N GLU A 43 -5.03 16.56 7.26
CA GLU A 43 -6.36 16.30 7.81
C GLU A 43 -6.90 14.93 7.37
N THR A 44 -6.32 14.37 6.31
CA THR A 44 -6.70 13.06 5.80
C THR A 44 -6.29 11.96 6.77
N THR A 45 -7.28 11.23 7.28
CA THR A 45 -7.05 10.08 8.17
C THR A 45 -6.65 8.83 7.38
N ASN A 46 -5.92 7.91 8.03
CA ASN A 46 -5.60 6.60 7.45
C ASN A 46 -6.84 5.82 7.04
N MET A 47 -7.95 5.94 7.78
CA MET A 47 -9.22 5.28 7.43
C MET A 47 -9.80 5.82 6.12
N GLN A 48 -9.79 7.14 5.92
CA GLN A 48 -10.26 7.75 4.66
C GLN A 48 -9.39 7.32 3.48
N MET A 49 -8.06 7.36 3.64
CA MET A 49 -7.12 6.87 2.64
C MET A 49 -7.38 5.38 2.34
N PHE A 50 -7.57 4.57 3.38
CA PHE A 50 -7.83 3.15 3.25
C PHE A 50 -9.10 2.87 2.45
N GLU A 51 -10.24 3.44 2.85
CA GLU A 51 -11.53 3.23 2.20
C GLU A 51 -11.51 3.64 0.73
N LYS A 52 -10.85 4.77 0.40
CA LYS A 52 -10.83 5.33 -0.95
C LYS A 52 -9.84 4.62 -1.88
N HIS A 53 -8.63 4.34 -1.42
CA HIS A 53 -7.53 3.88 -2.28
C HIS A 53 -7.12 2.43 -2.09
N VAL A 54 -7.14 1.95 -0.85
CA VAL A 54 -6.57 0.64 -0.50
C VAL A 54 -7.62 -0.47 -0.54
N LYS A 55 -8.82 -0.20 -0.03
CA LYS A 55 -9.92 -1.18 0.00
C LYS A 55 -10.32 -1.71 -1.37
N PRO A 56 -10.34 -0.92 -2.47
CA PRO A 56 -10.53 -1.47 -3.81
C PRO A 56 -9.47 -2.49 -4.21
N LEU A 57 -8.21 -2.28 -3.80
CA LEU A 57 -7.10 -3.22 -4.05
C LEU A 57 -7.27 -4.51 -3.24
N VAL A 58 -7.73 -4.42 -1.99
CA VAL A 58 -8.08 -5.60 -1.17
C VAL A 58 -9.20 -6.41 -1.83
N LYS A 59 -10.23 -5.75 -2.38
CA LYS A 59 -11.30 -6.42 -3.13
C LYS A 59 -10.78 -7.10 -4.40
N ALA A 60 -9.88 -6.46 -5.13
CA ALA A 60 -9.22 -7.07 -6.29
C ALA A 60 -8.40 -8.30 -5.89
N PHE A 61 -7.65 -8.21 -4.79
CA PHE A 61 -6.90 -9.33 -4.23
C PHE A 61 -7.80 -10.53 -3.89
N LEU A 62 -8.90 -10.29 -3.18
CA LEU A 62 -9.88 -11.32 -2.83
C LEU A 62 -10.59 -11.93 -4.05
N ALA A 63 -10.65 -11.20 -5.16
CA ALA A 63 -11.15 -11.69 -6.44
C ALA A 63 -10.10 -12.47 -7.27
N GLY A 64 -8.88 -12.66 -6.74
CA GLY A 64 -7.82 -13.44 -7.38
C GLY A 64 -6.82 -12.63 -8.21
N TYR A 65 -6.84 -11.30 -8.11
CA TYR A 65 -5.86 -10.44 -8.79
C TYR A 65 -4.64 -10.16 -7.89
N ASN A 66 -3.47 -9.98 -8.50
CA ASN A 66 -2.31 -9.46 -7.78
C ASN A 66 -2.46 -7.95 -7.58
N ALA A 67 -2.36 -7.50 -6.32
CA ALA A 67 -2.36 -6.09 -5.96
C ALA A 67 -1.06 -5.73 -5.24
N CYS A 68 -0.50 -4.57 -5.55
CA CYS A 68 0.74 -4.07 -4.94
C CYS A 68 0.54 -2.62 -4.50
N ILE A 69 0.96 -2.33 -3.27
CA ILE A 69 1.01 -0.97 -2.72
C ILE A 69 2.46 -0.70 -2.40
N MET A 70 3.01 0.36 -2.99
CA MET A 70 4.37 0.82 -2.73
C MET A 70 4.31 2.21 -2.12
N CYS A 71 4.95 2.36 -0.97
CA CYS A 71 5.14 3.66 -0.31
C CYS A 71 6.54 4.17 -0.64
N TYR A 72 6.63 5.42 -1.10
CA TYR A 72 7.89 6.06 -1.48
C TYR A 72 7.94 7.46 -0.89
N GLY A 73 9.09 7.83 -0.33
CA GLY A 73 9.30 9.11 0.32
C GLY A 73 10.70 9.22 0.90
N GLU A 74 11.06 10.43 1.31
CA GLU A 74 12.37 10.71 1.92
C GLU A 74 12.50 10.13 3.34
N PHE A 75 13.74 10.06 3.84
CA PHE A 75 13.97 9.73 5.24
C PHE A 75 13.27 10.77 6.14
N LYS A 76 12.44 10.31 7.08
CA LYS A 76 11.52 11.10 7.95
C LYS A 76 10.18 11.52 7.34
N SER A 77 9.81 11.04 6.17
CA SER A 77 8.44 11.22 5.61
C SER A 77 7.35 10.38 6.32
N GLU A 78 7.64 9.86 7.52
CA GLU A 78 6.69 9.13 8.37
C GLU A 78 6.00 7.90 7.73
N LEU A 79 6.58 7.31 6.67
CA LEU A 79 6.04 6.12 6.00
C LEU A 79 5.79 4.96 6.98
N ASN A 80 6.64 4.82 8.00
CA ASN A 80 6.46 3.80 9.05
C ASN A 80 5.20 4.06 9.89
N CYS A 81 4.88 5.33 10.19
CA CYS A 81 3.67 5.72 10.90
C CYS A 81 2.43 5.50 10.03
N LEU A 82 2.51 5.80 8.73
CA LEU A 82 1.43 5.53 7.78
C LEU A 82 1.10 4.02 7.71
N LEU A 83 2.14 3.18 7.56
CA LEU A 83 1.98 1.74 7.39
C LEU A 83 1.54 1.04 8.68
N ASN A 84 2.17 1.37 9.82
CA ASN A 84 1.98 0.64 11.08
C ASN A 84 1.03 1.34 12.06
N GLY A 85 0.70 2.60 11.82
CA GLY A 85 0.01 3.45 12.79
C GLY A 85 0.94 4.00 13.87
N LEU A 86 0.37 4.74 14.81
CA LEU A 86 1.04 5.19 16.03
C LEU A 86 0.76 4.17 17.14
N HIS A 87 1.65 4.04 18.13
CA HIS A 87 1.52 3.01 19.18
C HIS A 87 0.17 2.94 19.91
N ALA A 88 -0.60 4.05 19.95
CA ALA A 88 -1.93 4.11 20.55
C ALA A 88 -3.08 3.83 19.56
N ASP A 89 -2.88 4.11 18.27
CA ASP A 89 -3.88 3.95 17.20
C ASP A 89 -3.46 2.83 16.26
N LYS A 90 -4.22 1.73 16.29
CA LYS A 90 -4.00 0.57 15.42
C LYS A 90 -4.42 0.81 13.97
N ASP A 91 -4.71 2.04 13.58
CA ASP A 91 -5.24 2.39 12.27
C ASP A 91 -4.13 2.55 11.21
N GLY A 92 -3.05 1.79 11.32
CA GLY A 92 -2.06 1.66 10.26
C GLY A 92 -2.66 0.98 9.04
N ILE A 93 -2.25 1.41 7.84
CA ILE A 93 -2.75 0.87 6.59
C ILE A 93 -2.58 -0.67 6.52
N LEU A 94 -1.47 -1.22 7.02
CA LEU A 94 -1.25 -2.68 7.05
C LEU A 94 -2.28 -3.39 7.92
N ASN A 95 -2.60 -2.85 9.10
CA ASN A 95 -3.58 -3.45 9.99
C ASN A 95 -5.00 -3.39 9.40
N LEU A 96 -5.37 -2.25 8.78
CA LEU A 96 -6.65 -2.10 8.10
C LEU A 96 -6.81 -3.10 6.93
N ILE A 97 -5.75 -3.34 6.15
CA ILE A 97 -5.73 -4.37 5.10
C ILE A 97 -5.99 -5.76 5.69
N VAL A 98 -5.24 -6.14 6.73
CA VAL A 98 -5.37 -7.47 7.36
C VAL A 98 -6.76 -7.68 7.94
N ILE A 99 -7.30 -6.68 8.65
CA ILE A 99 -8.66 -6.72 9.20
C ILE A 99 -9.68 -6.93 8.07
N GLU A 100 -9.56 -6.18 6.97
CA GLU A 100 -10.52 -6.29 5.86
C GLU A 100 -10.45 -7.65 5.16
N ILE A 101 -9.25 -8.20 4.95
CA ILE A 101 -9.08 -9.56 4.39
C ILE A 101 -9.75 -10.60 5.31
N ILE A 102 -9.42 -10.58 6.61
CA ILE A 102 -9.96 -11.53 7.58
C ILE A 102 -11.48 -11.39 7.68
N ARG A 103 -12.01 -10.16 7.66
CA ARG A 103 -13.44 -9.88 7.72
C ARG A 103 -14.18 -10.46 6.50
N ASN A 104 -13.65 -10.28 5.31
CA ASN A 104 -14.26 -10.81 4.08
C ASN A 104 -14.16 -12.34 4.00
N ILE A 105 -13.08 -12.95 4.52
CA ILE A 105 -12.97 -14.41 4.62
C ILE A 105 -13.95 -14.96 5.68
N SER A 106 -14.11 -14.28 6.81
CA SER A 106 -14.91 -14.79 7.95
C SER A 106 -16.42 -14.60 7.77
N TYR A 107 -16.83 -13.53 7.08
CA TYR A 107 -18.24 -13.11 6.99
C TYR A 107 -18.73 -12.89 5.56
N GLY A 108 -17.88 -13.07 4.54
CA GLY A 108 -18.26 -12.95 3.14
C GLY A 108 -18.75 -14.27 2.53
N ASP A 109 -19.22 -14.21 1.29
CA ASP A 109 -19.69 -15.37 0.50
C ASP A 109 -18.54 -16.29 0.01
N ILE A 110 -17.32 -16.09 0.52
CA ILE A 110 -16.16 -16.89 0.17
C ILE A 110 -16.23 -18.16 1.01
N ASN A 111 -16.32 -19.32 0.35
CA ASN A 111 -16.48 -20.61 1.03
C ASN A 111 -15.26 -20.92 1.92
N VAL A 112 -15.44 -20.68 3.22
CA VAL A 112 -14.43 -20.59 4.28
C VAL A 112 -13.63 -21.90 4.44
N ASP A 113 -14.24 -23.04 4.10
CA ASP A 113 -13.62 -24.35 4.23
C ASP A 113 -12.49 -24.60 3.22
N SER A 114 -12.36 -23.76 2.18
CA SER A 114 -11.28 -23.86 1.18
C SER A 114 -10.12 -22.87 1.38
N MET A 115 -10.35 -21.74 2.07
CA MET A 115 -9.36 -20.65 2.19
C MET A 115 -8.68 -20.56 3.56
N LYS A 116 -9.20 -21.18 4.62
CA LYS A 116 -8.55 -21.18 5.94
C LYS A 116 -7.14 -21.78 5.92
N ASP A 117 -6.87 -22.69 4.99
CA ASP A 117 -5.54 -23.29 4.79
C ASP A 117 -4.69 -22.55 3.73
N ALA A 118 -5.21 -21.48 3.11
CA ALA A 118 -4.60 -20.82 1.94
C ALA A 118 -3.98 -19.44 2.21
N LEU A 119 -4.25 -18.81 3.36
CA LEU A 119 -3.69 -17.48 3.66
C LEU A 119 -2.30 -17.61 4.29
N SER A 120 -1.27 -17.17 3.55
CA SER A 120 0.09 -17.05 4.05
C SER A 120 0.50 -15.58 4.14
N PHE A 121 1.19 -15.21 5.22
CA PHE A 121 1.84 -13.90 5.35
C PHE A 121 3.36 -14.10 5.36
N ASN A 122 4.06 -13.34 4.52
CA ASN A 122 5.51 -13.36 4.42
C ASN A 122 6.05 -11.93 4.60
N SER A 123 7.16 -11.77 5.32
CA SER A 123 7.78 -10.47 5.55
C SER A 123 9.29 -10.56 5.33
N PHE A 124 9.81 -9.66 4.51
CA PHE A 124 11.22 -9.65 4.12
C PHE A 124 11.79 -8.24 4.17
N VAL A 125 13.10 -8.14 4.37
CA VAL A 125 13.87 -6.90 4.21
C VAL A 125 14.96 -7.12 3.15
N LEU A 126 15.15 -6.15 2.27
CA LEU A 126 16.25 -6.10 1.32
C LEU A 126 17.33 -5.16 1.84
N GLU A 127 18.49 -5.70 2.18
CA GLU A 127 19.65 -4.95 2.67
C GLU A 127 20.92 -5.46 1.99
N ASN A 128 21.79 -4.55 1.55
CA ASN A 128 23.08 -4.90 0.92
C ASN A 128 22.94 -5.94 -0.22
N GLU A 129 21.96 -5.76 -1.12
CA GLU A 129 21.65 -6.68 -2.22
C GLU A 129 21.16 -8.08 -1.80
N GLY A 130 20.85 -8.29 -0.51
CA GLY A 130 20.38 -9.55 0.04
C GLY A 130 19.00 -9.45 0.68
N PHE A 131 18.17 -10.47 0.48
CA PHE A 131 16.88 -10.59 1.15
C PHE A 131 17.01 -11.39 2.45
N SER A 132 16.47 -10.85 3.53
CA SER A 132 16.36 -11.50 4.84
C SER A 132 14.89 -11.67 5.23
N ASP A 133 14.55 -12.85 5.75
CA ASP A 133 13.22 -13.21 6.22
C ASP A 133 13.01 -12.73 7.66
N LEU A 134 12.04 -11.83 7.86
CA LEU A 134 11.76 -11.19 9.14
C LEU A 134 10.91 -12.05 10.08
N LEU A 135 10.32 -13.15 9.59
CA LEU A 135 9.47 -14.03 10.39
C LEU A 135 10.21 -15.26 10.94
N LYS A 136 11.53 -15.37 10.71
CA LYS A 136 12.33 -16.46 11.26
C LYS A 136 12.68 -16.26 12.72
N GLU A 137 12.74 -17.36 13.47
CA GLU A 137 13.29 -17.39 14.82
C GLU A 137 14.73 -16.88 14.84
N SER A 138 14.99 -15.91 15.69
CA SER A 138 16.30 -15.33 15.94
C SER A 138 17.29 -16.41 16.41
N GLY A 139 18.32 -16.70 15.62
CA GLY A 139 19.38 -17.66 15.95
C GLY A 139 19.75 -18.63 14.82
N LEU A 140 18.95 -18.71 13.76
CA LEU A 140 19.30 -19.46 12.54
C LEU A 140 20.17 -18.59 11.61
N LYS A 141 21.18 -19.20 10.96
CA LYS A 141 22.03 -18.53 9.96
C LYS A 141 21.15 -17.77 8.95
N SER A 142 21.54 -16.55 8.58
CA SER A 142 20.85 -15.76 7.57
C SER A 142 20.74 -16.60 6.29
N ASN A 143 19.55 -17.10 5.98
CA ASN A 143 19.34 -17.70 4.66
C ASN A 143 19.23 -16.52 3.71
N ILE A 144 20.32 -16.28 2.98
CA ILE A 144 20.28 -15.41 1.81
C ILE A 144 19.17 -15.95 0.91
N MET A 145 18.12 -15.16 0.74
CA MET A 145 17.09 -15.47 -0.22
C MET A 145 17.48 -14.90 -1.58
N ARG A 146 17.10 -15.61 -2.63
CA ARG A 146 17.36 -15.24 -4.03
C ARG A 146 16.04 -15.06 -4.75
N ILE A 147 16.05 -14.18 -5.75
CA ILE A 147 14.94 -14.08 -6.69
C ILE A 147 15.03 -15.25 -7.67
N ALA A 148 13.94 -15.99 -7.80
CA ALA A 148 13.74 -17.04 -8.79
C ALA A 148 12.56 -16.66 -9.70
N PHE A 149 12.54 -17.21 -10.91
CA PHE A 149 11.44 -17.02 -11.85
C PHE A 149 10.79 -18.36 -12.18
N THR A 150 9.45 -18.43 -12.11
CA THR A 150 8.66 -19.58 -12.57
C THR A 150 7.66 -19.12 -13.63
N ILE A 151 7.27 -20.05 -14.51
CA ILE A 151 6.29 -19.78 -15.57
C ILE A 151 4.89 -19.54 -14.98
N ASN A 152 4.60 -20.12 -13.81
CA ASN A 152 3.28 -20.05 -13.18
C ASN A 152 3.11 -18.81 -12.30
N ASP A 153 4.17 -18.39 -11.59
CA ASP A 153 4.07 -17.40 -10.52
C ASP A 153 4.89 -16.13 -10.80
N GLY A 154 5.66 -16.11 -11.88
CA GLY A 154 6.58 -15.01 -12.18
C GLY A 154 7.75 -14.99 -11.20
N TYR A 155 8.06 -13.84 -10.62
CA TYR A 155 9.18 -13.68 -9.69
C TYR A 155 8.79 -14.02 -8.26
N LEU A 156 9.60 -14.85 -7.61
CA LEU A 156 9.41 -15.29 -6.23
C LEU A 156 10.73 -15.33 -5.46
N LEU A 157 10.64 -15.24 -4.14
CA LEU A 157 11.81 -15.34 -3.27
C LEU A 157 11.98 -16.79 -2.79
N GLU A 158 13.15 -17.37 -3.09
CA GLU A 158 13.53 -18.73 -2.71
C GLU A 158 14.69 -18.71 -1.71
N LYS A 159 14.74 -19.72 -0.84
CA LYS A 159 15.93 -19.98 -0.04
C LYS A 159 17.06 -20.42 -0.98
N SER A 160 18.22 -19.76 -0.91
CA SER A 160 19.40 -20.27 -1.59
C SER A 160 19.74 -21.66 -1.03
N LYS A 161 19.98 -22.62 -1.93
CA LYS A 161 20.46 -23.95 -1.59
C LYS A 161 21.90 -23.89 -1.10
#